data_AF-A0A352WJ37-F1
#
_entry.id   AF-A0A352WJ37-F1
#
_cell.length_a   1.000
_cell.length_b   1.000
_cell.length_c   1.000
_cell.angle_alpha   90.00
_cell.angle_beta   90.00
_cell.angle_gamma   90.00
#
_symmetry.space_group_name_H-M   'P 1'
#
loop_
_entity.id
_entity.type
_entity.pdbx_description
1 polymer ?
#
loop_
_entity_poly.entity_id
_entity_poly.type
_entity_poly.pdbx_seq_one_letter_code
_entity_poly.pdbx_strand_id
1 'polypeptide(L)'
;ILLFAYSTVLGWSHYGTKAFEYLFGTNKIIIYRVIFVIMVLAGSVLEAQLAWDISDTFNGLMMLPNLIGVLVLSPQVMECTKNYVDRKMRHKEGIKPFLSKFEDLEETQQELPDED
;
A
#
# COMPACT_ATOMS: atom_id res chain seq x y z
N ILE A 1 -15.22 -10.48 -18.52
CA ILE A 1 -15.15 -11.28 -17.27
C ILE A 1 -13.82 -12.00 -17.14
N LEU A 2 -13.41 -12.84 -18.11
CA LEU A 2 -12.13 -13.57 -18.03
C LEU A 2 -10.90 -12.67 -17.86
N LEU A 3 -10.73 -11.66 -18.73
CA LEU A 3 -9.60 -10.71 -18.62
C LEU A 3 -9.60 -9.92 -17.31
N PHE A 4 -10.79 -9.59 -16.81
CA PHE A 4 -10.98 -8.88 -15.55
C PHE A 4 -10.63 -9.76 -14.33
N ALA A 5 -11.07 -11.01 -14.33
CA ALA A 5 -10.70 -11.97 -13.30
C ALA A 5 -9.19 -12.23 -13.31
N TYR A 6 -8.59 -12.38 -14.50
CA TYR A 6 -7.15 -12.55 -14.64
C TYR A 6 -6.35 -11.36 -14.09
N SER A 7 -6.70 -10.12 -14.47
CA SER A 7 -6.03 -8.92 -13.95
C SER A 7 -6.19 -8.77 -12.43
N THR A 8 -7.36 -9.16 -11.90
CA THR A 8 -7.62 -9.13 -10.46
C THR A 8 -6.71 -10.12 -9.72
N VAL A 9 -6.67 -11.38 -10.17
CA VAL A 9 -5.80 -12.42 -9.56
C VAL A 9 -4.32 -12.02 -9.64
N LEU A 10 -3.87 -11.42 -10.74
CA LEU A 10 -2.52 -10.88 -10.86
C LEU A 10 -2.24 -9.75 -9.87
N GLY A 11 -3.18 -8.81 -9.71
CA GLY A 11 -3.08 -7.73 -8.74
C GLY A 11 -2.92 -8.27 -7.32
N TRP A 12 -3.79 -9.20 -6.91
CA TRP A 12 -3.72 -9.84 -5.59
C TRP A 12 -2.43 -10.64 -5.37
N SER A 13 -1.93 -11.32 -6.41
CA SER A 13 -0.63 -12.00 -6.36
C SER A 13 0.53 -11.03 -6.10
N HIS A 14 0.54 -9.86 -6.77
CA HIS A 14 1.56 -8.84 -6.58
C HIS A 14 1.49 -8.21 -5.18
N TYR A 15 0.30 -7.81 -4.72
CA TYR A 15 0.13 -7.24 -3.38
C TYR A 15 0.58 -8.21 -2.29
N GLY A 16 0.16 -9.47 -2.37
CA GLY A 16 0.58 -10.46 -1.39
C GLY A 16 2.06 -10.82 -1.48
N THR A 17 2.68 -10.77 -2.66
CA THR A 17 4.14 -10.93 -2.79
C THR A 17 4.88 -9.81 -2.04
N LYS A 18 4.41 -8.57 -2.15
CA LYS A 18 5.01 -7.42 -1.44
C LYS A 18 4.80 -7.50 0.07
N ALA A 19 3.61 -7.92 0.51
CA ALA A 19 3.36 -8.16 1.93
C ALA A 19 4.26 -9.29 2.49
N PHE A 20 4.45 -10.36 1.73
CA PHE A 20 5.34 -11.46 2.11
C PHE A 20 6.81 -11.04 2.13
N GLU A 21 7.25 -10.25 1.13
CA GLU A 21 8.58 -9.65 1.08
C GLU A 21 8.86 -8.75 2.29
N TYR A 22 7.87 -7.96 2.71
CA TYR A 22 7.97 -7.14 3.92
C TYR A 22 8.11 -7.98 5.20
N LEU A 23 7.40 -9.11 5.31
CA LEU A 23 7.42 -9.96 6.50
C LEU A 23 8.63 -10.91 6.60
N PHE A 24 9.06 -11.49 5.47
CA PHE A 24 10.06 -12.58 5.45
C PHE A 24 11.32 -12.26 4.64
N GLY A 25 11.39 -11.06 4.06
CA GLY A 25 12.48 -10.64 3.17
C GLY A 25 12.38 -11.20 1.74
N THR A 26 13.31 -10.79 0.89
CA THR A 26 13.28 -10.99 -0.57
C THR A 26 13.57 -12.43 -1.02
N ASN A 27 14.15 -13.26 -0.15
CA ASN A 27 14.76 -14.55 -0.54
C ASN A 27 13.75 -15.67 -0.86
N LYS A 28 12.44 -15.50 -0.65
CA LYS A 28 11.43 -16.59 -0.75
C LYS A 28 10.21 -16.25 -1.63
N ILE A 29 10.34 -15.31 -2.57
CA ILE A 29 9.25 -14.88 -3.45
C ILE A 29 8.68 -16.03 -4.31
N ILE A 30 9.53 -16.94 -4.78
CA ILE A 30 9.10 -18.09 -5.63
C ILE A 30 8.18 -19.04 -4.84
N ILE A 31 8.47 -19.27 -3.56
CA ILE A 31 7.66 -20.14 -2.70
C ILE A 31 6.26 -19.56 -2.54
N TYR A 32 6.16 -18.24 -2.29
CA TYR A 32 4.88 -17.54 -2.20
C TYR A 32 4.07 -17.69 -3.50
N ARG A 33 4.69 -17.53 -4.68
CA ARG A 33 4.02 -17.67 -5.97
C ARG A 33 3.45 -19.08 -6.18
N VAL A 34 4.20 -20.12 -5.81
CA VAL A 34 3.72 -21.51 -5.91
C VAL A 34 2.52 -21.76 -4.99
N ILE A 35 2.60 -21.29 -3.74
CA ILE A 35 1.48 -21.39 -2.79
C ILE A 35 0.25 -20.65 -3.31
N PHE A 36 0.42 -19.45 -3.85
CA PHE A 36 -0.67 -18.65 -4.40
C PHE A 36 -1.40 -19.37 -5.53
N VAL A 37 -0.69 -20.00 -6.47
CA VAL A 37 -1.31 -20.76 -7.57
C VAL A 37 -2.11 -21.94 -7.03
N ILE A 38 -1.60 -22.67 -6.04
CA ILE A 38 -2.31 -23.78 -5.39
C ILE A 38 -3.58 -23.27 -4.69
N MET A 39 -3.50 -22.14 -3.99
CA MET A 39 -4.65 -21.51 -3.32
C MET A 39 -5.73 -21.06 -4.31
N VAL A 40 -5.36 -20.54 -5.48
CA VAL A 40 -6.32 -20.18 -6.54
C VAL A 40 -7.05 -21.42 -7.08
N LEU A 41 -6.32 -22.54 -7.27
CA LEU A 41 -6.93 -23.81 -7.66
C LEU A 41 -7.83 -24.39 -6.57
N ALA A 42 -7.44 -24.27 -5.30
CA ALA A 42 -8.30 -24.70 -4.19
C ALA A 42 -9.56 -23.83 -4.08
N GLY A 43 -9.43 -22.52 -4.27
CA GLY A 43 -10.52 -21.56 -4.22
C GLY A 43 -11.57 -21.76 -5.32
N SER A 44 -11.21 -22.36 -6.46
CA SER A 44 -12.18 -22.69 -7.51
C SER A 44 -13.06 -23.90 -7.17
N VAL A 45 -12.67 -24.71 -6.18
CA VAL A 45 -13.40 -25.89 -5.70
C VAL A 45 -14.22 -25.59 -4.44
N LEU A 46 -13.90 -24.51 -3.71
CA LEU A 46 -14.66 -24.07 -2.54
C LEU A 46 -16.07 -23.61 -2.91
N GLU A 47 -17.00 -23.77 -1.97
CA GLU A 47 -18.34 -23.20 -2.08
C GLU A 47 -18.26 -21.66 -2.11
N ALA A 48 -19.01 -21.04 -3.03
CA ALA A 48 -18.96 -19.60 -3.24
C ALA A 48 -19.24 -18.81 -1.95
N GLN A 49 -20.25 -19.21 -1.16
CA GLN A 49 -20.60 -18.50 0.07
C GLN A 49 -19.46 -18.52 1.09
N LEU A 50 -18.83 -19.69 1.29
CA LEU A 50 -17.69 -19.82 2.17
C LEU A 50 -16.49 -18.99 1.69
N ALA A 51 -16.25 -18.94 0.38
CA ALA A 51 -15.19 -18.12 -0.19
C ALA A 51 -15.41 -16.61 0.05
N TRP A 52 -16.66 -16.15 -0.06
CA TRP A 52 -17.03 -14.77 0.25
C TRP A 52 -16.86 -14.46 1.75
N ASP A 53 -17.36 -15.31 2.64
CA ASP A 53 -17.27 -15.10 4.09
C ASP A 53 -15.80 -15.05 4.57
N ILE A 54 -14.95 -15.93 4.02
CA ILE A 54 -13.51 -15.93 4.30
C ILE A 54 -12.84 -14.65 3.77
N SER A 55 -13.16 -14.25 2.54
CA SER A 55 -12.64 -13.02 1.92
C SER A 55 -12.98 -11.78 2.73
N ASP A 56 -14.23 -11.64 3.17
CA ASP A 56 -14.69 -10.48 3.93
C ASP A 56 -14.05 -10.41 5.32
N THR A 57 -13.86 -11.57 5.96
CA THR A 57 -13.17 -11.66 7.26
C THR A 57 -11.72 -11.20 7.16
N PHE A 58 -10.96 -11.70 6.16
CA PHE A 58 -9.56 -11.31 5.98
C PHE A 58 -9.40 -9.85 5.52
N ASN A 59 -10.29 -9.35 4.66
CA ASN A 59 -10.29 -7.94 4.27
C ASN A 59 -10.60 -7.02 5.46
N GLY A 60 -11.55 -7.40 6.31
CA GLY A 60 -11.85 -6.69 7.55
C GLY A 60 -10.63 -6.65 8.49
N LEU A 61 -9.95 -7.78 8.65
CA LEU A 61 -8.74 -7.87 9.49
C LEU A 61 -7.60 -7.00 8.93
N MET A 62 -7.42 -6.93 7.62
CA MET A 62 -6.43 -6.07 6.96
C MET A 62 -6.80 -4.58 7.07
N MET A 63 -8.09 -4.25 6.97
CA MET A 63 -8.60 -2.89 7.06
C MET A 63 -8.37 -2.28 8.44
N LEU A 64 -8.57 -3.04 9.52
CA LEU A 64 -8.45 -2.55 10.89
C LEU A 64 -7.12 -1.82 11.20
N PRO A 65 -5.93 -2.44 11.03
CA PRO A 65 -4.66 -1.78 11.32
C PRO A 65 -4.40 -0.59 10.38
N ASN A 66 -4.78 -0.70 9.10
CA ASN A 66 -4.63 0.39 8.15
C ASN A 66 -5.46 1.61 8.56
N LEU A 67 -6.73 1.41 8.91
CA LEU A 67 -7.64 2.47 9.30
C LEU A 67 -7.18 3.17 10.58
N ILE A 68 -6.70 2.41 11.58
CA ILE A 68 -6.12 2.99 12.79
C ILE A 68 -4.91 3.87 12.44
N GLY A 69 -4.02 3.39 11.57
CA GLY A 69 -2.87 4.15 11.09
C GLY A 69 -3.28 5.45 10.38
N VAL A 70 -4.28 5.39 9.49
CA VAL A 70 -4.81 6.57 8.80
C VAL A 70 -5.39 7.57 9.78
N LEU A 71 -6.17 7.14 10.77
CA LEU A 71 -6.75 8.05 11.77
C LEU A 71 -5.68 8.76 12.60
N VAL A 72 -4.63 8.02 13.01
CA VAL A 72 -3.52 8.58 13.79
C VAL A 72 -2.65 9.51 12.95
N LEU A 73 -2.40 9.19 11.68
CA LEU A 73 -1.54 9.96 10.78
C LEU A 73 -2.27 11.09 10.03
N SER A 74 -3.61 11.08 10.02
CA SER A 74 -4.46 12.10 9.40
C SER A 74 -4.03 13.55 9.70
N PRO A 75 -3.80 13.97 10.96
CA PRO A 75 -3.35 15.34 11.24
C PRO A 75 -2.02 15.68 10.58
N GLN A 76 -1.08 14.73 10.53
CA GLN A 76 0.24 14.93 9.91
C GLN A 76 0.13 15.04 8.38
N VAL A 77 -0.70 14.20 7.75
CA VAL A 77 -0.96 14.30 6.30
C VAL A 77 -1.63 15.62 5.94
N MET A 78 -2.55 16.13 6.78
CA MET A 78 -3.16 17.43 6.58
C MET A 78 -2.15 18.58 6.64
N GLU A 79 -1.16 18.50 7.55
CA GLU A 79 -0.08 19.49 7.65
C GLU A 79 0.83 19.47 6.43
N CYS A 80 1.30 18.30 6.01
CA CYS A 80 2.07 18.13 4.77
C CYS A 80 1.30 18.66 3.55
N THR A 81 0.01 18.33 3.45
CA THR A 81 -0.84 18.79 2.33
C THR A 81 -0.98 20.30 2.31
N LYS A 82 -1.18 20.95 3.47
CA LYS A 82 -1.23 22.41 3.58
C LYS A 82 0.09 23.06 3.17
N ASN A 83 1.23 22.51 3.62
CA ASN A 83 2.55 22.97 3.24
C ASN A 83 2.76 22.89 1.71
N TYR A 84 2.38 21.76 1.10
CA TYR A 84 2.46 21.56 -0.35
C TYR A 84 1.60 22.57 -1.13
N VAL A 85 0.33 22.76 -0.73
CA VAL A 85 -0.59 23.71 -1.37
C VAL A 85 -0.11 25.15 -1.22
N ASP A 86 0.39 25.53 -0.04
CA ASP A 86 0.90 26.89 0.19
C ASP A 86 2.14 27.21 -0.66
N ARG A 87 3.00 26.20 -0.91
CA ARG A 87 4.20 26.33 -1.76
C ARG A 87 3.87 26.33 -3.26
N LYS A 88 3.19 25.30 -3.76
CA LYS A 88 2.98 25.10 -5.21
C LYS A 88 1.76 25.82 -5.78
N MET A 89 0.69 26.03 -5.01
CA MET A 89 -0.52 26.70 -5.51
C MET A 89 -0.67 28.15 -5.08
N ARG A 90 -0.26 28.49 -3.86
CA ARG A 90 -0.43 29.86 -3.30
C ARG A 90 0.81 30.73 -3.40
N HIS A 91 1.92 30.20 -3.93
CA HIS A 91 3.19 30.89 -4.16
C HIS A 91 3.64 31.76 -2.96
N LYS A 92 3.43 31.27 -1.73
CA LYS A 92 3.92 31.97 -0.55
C LYS A 92 5.43 31.74 -0.46
N GLU A 93 6.20 32.81 -0.60
CA GLU A 93 7.66 32.76 -0.46
C GLU A 93 8.08 32.60 1.01
N GLY A 94 9.12 31.80 1.26
CA GLY A 94 9.71 31.60 2.60
C GLY A 94 9.20 30.41 3.42
N ILE A 95 8.36 29.53 2.85
CA ILE A 95 7.89 28.31 3.54
C ILE A 95 8.80 27.13 3.21
N LYS A 96 9.47 26.57 4.22
CA LYS A 96 10.30 25.36 4.07
C LYS A 96 9.43 24.14 3.71
N PRO A 97 9.90 23.24 2.83
CA PRO A 97 9.25 21.96 2.58
C PRO A 97 9.07 21.20 3.90
N PHE A 98 7.86 20.73 4.20
CA PHE A 98 7.65 19.72 5.24
C PHE A 98 7.33 18.40 4.54
N LEU A 99 8.36 17.58 4.33
CA LEU A 99 8.29 16.39 3.47
C LEU A 99 8.22 15.10 4.28
N SER A 100 8.81 15.09 5.49
CA SER A 100 8.82 13.93 6.37
C SER A 100 9.12 14.35 7.81
N LYS A 101 8.56 13.65 8.79
CA LYS A 101 8.85 13.92 10.22
C LYS A 101 10.27 13.52 10.63
N PHE A 102 10.98 12.75 9.80
CA PHE A 102 12.34 12.30 10.01
C PHE A 102 13.31 13.28 9.32
N GLU A 103 14.10 13.96 10.14
CA GLU A 103 14.99 15.07 9.74
C GLU A 103 16.08 14.60 8.74
N ASP A 104 16.51 13.34 8.84
CA ASP A 104 17.47 12.66 7.95
C ASP A 104 16.94 12.40 6.53
N LEU A 105 15.62 12.21 6.38
CA LEU A 105 14.99 12.05 5.07
C LEU A 105 14.68 13.41 4.41
N GLU A 106 14.45 14.45 5.21
CA GLU A 106 14.22 15.81 4.69
C GLU A 106 15.48 16.37 4.02
N GLU A 107 16.67 16.13 4.57
CA GLU A 107 17.95 16.51 3.96
C GLU A 107 18.17 15.77 2.63
N THR A 108 17.93 14.46 2.61
CA THR A 108 18.11 13.63 1.40
C THR A 108 17.18 14.06 0.26
N GLN A 109 15.93 14.45 0.55
CA GLN A 109 14.98 14.94 -0.46
C GLN A 109 15.19 16.42 -0.84
N GLN A 110 15.83 17.23 0.00
CA GLN A 110 16.23 18.59 -0.35
C GLN A 110 17.47 18.63 -1.26
N GLU A 111 18.33 17.60 -1.20
CA GLU A 111 19.51 17.48 -2.07
C GLU A 111 19.20 16.92 -3.46
N LEU A 112 18.07 16.22 -3.64
CA LEU A 112 17.65 15.73 -4.95
C LEU A 112 17.09 16.90 -5.79
N PRO A 113 17.53 17.08 -7.05
CA PRO A 113 16.93 18.07 -7.92
C PRO A 113 15.44 17.76 -8.08
N ASP A 114 14.57 18.75 -7.86
CA ASP A 114 13.13 18.63 -8.10
C ASP A 114 12.93 18.16 -9.55
N GLU A 115 12.51 16.90 -9.76
CA GLU A 115 12.11 16.40 -11.08
C GLU A 115 10.80 17.10 -11.47
N ASP A 116 10.89 18.04 -12.41
CA ASP A 116 9.78 18.77 -13.05
C ASP A 116 8.96 17.88 -14.01
#